data_AF-A0A0C2DVM9-F1
#
_entry.id   AF-A0A0C2DVM9-F1
#
_cell.length_a   1.000
_cell.length_b   1.000
_cell.length_c   1.000
_cell.angle_alpha   90.00
_cell.angle_beta   90.00
_cell.angle_gamma   90.00
#
_symmetry.space_group_name_H-M   'P 1'
#
loop_
_entity.id
_entity.type
_entity.pdbx_description
1 polymer ?
#
loop_
_entity_poly.entity_id
_entity_poly.type
_entity_poly.pdbx_seq_one_letter_code
_entity_poly.pdbx_strand_id
1 'polypeptide(L)'
;MESKLVMPGSEDTIERRERVKEMIESLRIRNLRQQRGGKVGKYCFAFEITKPDPMYRGPKSNDTTPDIPELNHEVNSWLYEADMVLTEDQVYALVTGSQGKKAKKRSLQTDPNAFWTPSIPINYTFDKSLSNDAVRTIRTAIKFWQDNTCLSFKFGIVTHEIGHALGFYHTQSRYDRDDYVDVEFSNISPDMQYNFAKRTPLTENHFGQKYDYGSIMQYNAYAFAVGPNKYTVIAKQILYVNSMG
;
A
#
# COMPACT_ATOMS: atom_id res chain seq x y z
N MET A 1 8.46 0.22 20.71
CA MET A 1 7.35 -0.75 20.51
C MET A 1 6.07 0.00 20.17
N GLU A 2 5.69 1.02 20.94
CA GLU A 2 4.50 1.86 20.68
C GLU A 2 4.46 2.48 19.28
N SER A 3 5.59 3.04 18.80
CA SER A 3 5.70 3.61 17.45
C SER A 3 5.53 2.60 16.30
N LYS A 4 5.59 1.28 16.58
CA LYS A 4 5.34 0.23 15.60
C LYS A 4 3.86 -0.19 15.56
N LEU A 5 3.06 0.18 16.57
CA LEU A 5 1.67 -0.26 16.74
C LEU A 5 0.67 0.87 16.48
N VAL A 6 1.05 2.11 16.80
CA VAL A 6 0.18 3.28 16.65
C VAL A 6 0.86 4.33 15.79
N MET A 7 0.15 4.77 14.74
CA MET A 7 0.58 5.86 13.87
C MET A 7 0.39 7.20 14.61
N PRO A 8 1.42 8.04 14.72
CA PRO A 8 1.29 9.37 15.33
C PRO A 8 0.18 10.19 14.67
N GLY A 9 -0.72 10.75 15.48
CA GLY A 9 -1.85 11.56 15.00
C GLY A 9 -3.07 10.77 14.52
N SER A 10 -3.06 9.43 14.60
CA SER A 10 -4.26 8.62 14.39
C SER A 10 -5.18 8.64 15.62
N GLU A 11 -6.46 8.31 15.42
CA GLU A 11 -7.43 8.12 16.53
C GLU A 11 -7.21 6.82 17.31
N ASP A 12 -6.26 6.00 16.87
CA ASP A 12 -5.93 4.74 17.48
C ASP A 12 -4.92 4.96 18.63
N THR A 13 -5.08 4.22 19.72
CA THR A 13 -4.30 4.42 20.96
C THR A 13 -3.76 3.11 21.50
N ILE A 14 -2.71 3.17 22.32
CA ILE A 14 -2.12 1.97 22.91
C ILE A 14 -3.13 1.24 23.80
N GLU A 15 -3.97 1.97 24.54
CA GLU A 15 -5.01 1.39 25.38
C GLU A 15 -6.08 0.65 24.54
N ARG A 16 -6.42 1.19 23.35
CA ARG A 16 -7.29 0.49 22.38
C ARG A 16 -6.62 -0.81 21.91
N ARG A 17 -5.33 -0.74 21.56
CA ARG A 17 -4.55 -1.92 21.13
C ARG A 17 -4.43 -2.99 22.20
N GLU A 18 -4.31 -2.60 23.47
CA GLU A 18 -4.30 -3.54 24.60
C GLU A 18 -5.63 -4.30 24.72
N ARG A 19 -6.77 -3.61 24.62
CA ARG A 19 -8.08 -4.26 24.62
C ARG A 19 -8.24 -5.23 23.45
N VAL A 20 -7.80 -4.84 22.25
CA VAL A 20 -7.81 -5.74 21.07
C VAL A 20 -6.97 -6.98 21.33
N LYS A 21 -5.76 -6.82 21.87
CA LYS A 21 -4.87 -7.94 22.22
C LYS A 21 -5.49 -8.91 23.21
N GLU A 22 -6.13 -8.41 24.27
CA GLU A 22 -6.85 -9.25 25.24
C GLU A 22 -7.99 -10.05 24.57
N MET A 23 -8.75 -9.40 23.69
CA MET A 23 -9.82 -10.06 22.93
C MET A 23 -9.28 -11.13 21.98
N ILE A 24 -8.16 -10.88 21.28
CA ILE A 24 -7.48 -11.87 20.44
C ILE A 24 -7.03 -13.10 21.26
N GLU A 25 -6.46 -12.88 22.44
CA GLU A 25 -6.02 -13.99 23.30
C GLU A 25 -7.22 -14.85 23.76
N SER A 26 -8.38 -14.24 23.99
CA SER A 26 -9.62 -14.97 24.30
C SER A 26 -10.05 -15.92 23.16
N LEU A 27 -9.87 -15.52 21.89
CA LEU A 27 -10.10 -16.37 20.72
C LEU A 27 -9.14 -17.55 20.69
N ARG A 28 -7.87 -17.31 21.00
CA ARG A 28 -6.84 -18.35 21.07
C ARG A 28 -7.19 -19.43 22.09
N ILE A 29 -7.61 -19.02 23.29
CA ILE A 29 -8.07 -19.95 24.34
C ILE A 29 -9.30 -20.74 23.89
N ARG A 30 -10.26 -20.10 23.20
CA ARG A 30 -11.45 -20.77 22.66
C ARG A 30 -11.09 -21.84 21.63
N ASN A 31 -10.19 -21.53 20.71
CA ASN A 31 -9.72 -22.47 19.68
C ASN A 31 -8.99 -23.67 20.31
N LEU A 32 -8.15 -23.45 21.32
CA LEU A 32 -7.48 -24.52 22.07
C LEU A 32 -8.50 -25.44 22.80
N ARG A 33 -9.58 -24.88 23.35
CA ARG A 33 -10.66 -25.66 23.96
C ARG A 33 -11.42 -26.51 22.94
N GLN A 34 -11.69 -25.96 21.75
CA GLN A 34 -12.33 -26.72 20.66
C GLN A 34 -11.44 -27.87 20.16
N GLN A 35 -10.12 -27.66 20.04
CA GLN A 35 -9.19 -28.73 19.68
C GLN A 35 -9.13 -29.84 20.73
N ARG A 36 -9.19 -29.51 22.03
CA ARG A 36 -9.23 -30.50 23.12
C ARG A 36 -10.56 -31.26 23.22
N GLY A 37 -11.67 -30.65 22.79
CA GLY A 37 -13.00 -31.27 22.75
C GLY A 37 -13.30 -32.06 21.47
N GLY A 38 -12.48 -31.92 20.43
CA GLY A 38 -12.60 -32.67 19.18
C GLY A 38 -12.09 -34.10 19.34
N LYS A 39 -13.00 -35.09 19.36
CA LYS A 39 -12.61 -36.49 19.13
C LYS A 39 -11.82 -36.56 17.82
N VAL A 40 -10.59 -37.08 17.88
CA VAL A 40 -9.78 -37.41 16.70
C VAL A 40 -10.52 -38.52 15.94
N GLY A 41 -11.40 -38.12 15.02
CA GLY A 41 -11.96 -39.03 14.03
C GLY A 41 -10.82 -39.42 13.09
N LYS A 42 -10.41 -40.69 13.13
CA LYS A 42 -9.62 -41.31 12.06
C LYS A 42 -10.41 -41.26 10.76
N TYR A 43 -10.32 -40.15 10.04
CA TYR A 43 -10.72 -40.09 8.64
C TYR A 43 -9.47 -40.38 7.80
N CYS A 44 -9.25 -41.65 7.47
CA CYS A 44 -8.41 -42.00 6.33
C CYS A 44 -9.19 -41.61 5.07
N PHE A 45 -8.93 -40.42 4.53
CA PHE A 45 -9.31 -40.12 3.15
C PHE A 45 -8.20 -40.64 2.24
N ALA A 46 -8.45 -41.79 1.60
CA ALA A 46 -7.73 -42.13 0.39
C ALA A 46 -8.19 -41.16 -0.70
N PHE A 47 -7.40 -40.14 -0.98
CA PHE A 47 -7.59 -39.29 -2.15
C PHE A 47 -6.98 -40.00 -3.36
N GLU A 48 -7.82 -40.44 -4.29
CA GLU A 48 -7.37 -40.69 -5.66
C GLU A 48 -6.87 -39.37 -6.24
N ILE A 49 -5.57 -39.33 -6.57
CA ILE A 49 -4.92 -38.19 -7.21
C ILE A 49 -5.37 -38.16 -8.68
N THR A 50 -6.55 -37.58 -8.93
CA THR A 50 -6.84 -37.03 -10.25
C THR A 50 -6.03 -35.75 -10.39
N LYS A 51 -5.20 -35.65 -11.44
CA LYS A 51 -4.35 -34.46 -11.67
C LYS A 51 -5.26 -33.22 -11.70
N PRO A 52 -5.09 -32.25 -10.79
CA PRO A 52 -5.89 -31.04 -10.86
C PRO A 52 -5.52 -30.27 -12.12
N ASP A 53 -6.55 -29.79 -12.83
CA ASP A 53 -6.49 -28.72 -13.83
C ASP A 53 -5.47 -27.65 -13.39
N PRO A 54 -4.55 -27.17 -14.26
CA PRO A 54 -3.59 -26.12 -13.90
C PRO A 54 -4.31 -24.81 -13.58
N MET A 55 -4.89 -24.75 -12.38
CA MET A 55 -5.45 -23.56 -11.76
C MET A 55 -4.40 -22.46 -11.85
N TYR A 56 -4.77 -21.28 -12.37
CA TYR A 56 -3.89 -20.12 -12.38
C TYR A 56 -3.38 -19.89 -10.95
N ARG A 57 -2.09 -20.16 -10.71
CA ARG A 57 -1.51 -20.17 -9.37
C ARG A 57 -1.11 -18.77 -8.88
N GLY A 58 -1.51 -17.73 -9.61
CA GLY A 58 -1.07 -16.36 -9.40
C GLY A 58 0.40 -16.16 -9.75
N PRO A 59 0.89 -14.91 -9.67
CA PRO A 59 2.31 -14.61 -9.74
C PRO A 59 3.05 -15.41 -8.64
N LYS A 60 4.12 -16.11 -9.01
CA LYS A 60 5.02 -16.74 -8.05
C LYS A 60 6.26 -15.87 -7.91
N SER A 61 6.59 -15.45 -6.69
CA SER A 61 7.91 -14.89 -6.43
C SER A 61 8.88 -16.04 -6.13
N ASN A 62 10.10 -15.94 -6.64
CA ASN A 62 11.24 -16.74 -6.17
C ASN A 62 11.92 -16.05 -4.98
N ASP A 63 11.15 -15.32 -4.18
CA ASP A 63 11.68 -14.49 -3.12
C ASP A 63 12.12 -15.38 -1.94
N THR A 64 13.33 -15.16 -1.46
CA THR A 64 13.90 -15.87 -0.31
C THR A 64 13.71 -15.09 0.99
N THR A 65 12.81 -14.10 0.99
CA THR A 65 12.45 -13.34 2.18
C THR A 65 11.86 -14.26 3.26
N PRO A 66 12.16 -13.99 4.54
CA PRO A 66 11.48 -14.65 5.65
C PRO A 66 9.96 -14.50 5.52
N ASP A 67 9.23 -15.51 5.97
CA ASP A 67 7.77 -15.46 5.96
C ASP A 67 7.26 -14.32 6.87
N ILE A 68 6.08 -13.80 6.58
CA ILE A 68 5.50 -12.65 7.29
C ILE A 68 5.48 -12.85 8.82
N PRO A 69 5.12 -14.03 9.37
CA PRO A 69 5.14 -14.26 10.82
C PRO A 69 6.54 -14.15 11.44
N GLU A 70 7.59 -14.47 10.68
CA GLU A 70 8.98 -14.34 11.12
C GLU A 70 9.41 -12.87 11.14
N LEU A 71 9.01 -12.11 10.12
CA LEU A 71 9.22 -10.66 10.08
C LEU A 71 8.51 -9.93 11.22
N ASN A 72 7.29 -10.37 11.57
CA ASN A 72 6.44 -9.74 12.58
C ASN A 72 6.66 -10.27 14.01
N HIS A 73 7.67 -11.10 14.26
CA HIS A 73 7.83 -11.83 15.54
C HIS A 73 7.77 -10.93 16.79
N GLU A 74 8.29 -9.69 16.74
CA GLU A 74 8.27 -8.74 17.85
C GLU A 74 6.87 -8.24 18.23
N VAL A 75 5.94 -8.23 17.27
CA VAL A 75 4.60 -7.67 17.42
C VAL A 75 3.50 -8.71 17.24
N ASN A 76 3.83 -9.98 16.97
CA ASN A 76 2.88 -11.05 16.67
C ASN A 76 1.76 -11.19 17.72
N SER A 77 2.06 -10.98 19.01
CA SER A 77 1.04 -11.00 20.08
C SER A 77 -0.07 -9.94 19.94
N TRP A 78 0.13 -8.94 19.09
CA TRP A 78 -0.80 -7.83 18.81
C TRP A 78 -1.54 -8.00 17.49
N LEU A 79 -1.20 -9.04 16.71
CA LEU A 79 -1.73 -9.27 15.37
C LEU A 79 -2.67 -10.49 15.35
N TYR A 80 -3.72 -10.39 14.56
CA TYR A 80 -4.55 -11.53 14.20
C TYR A 80 -3.95 -12.21 12.97
N GLU A 81 -3.92 -13.54 12.94
CA GLU A 81 -3.27 -14.35 11.89
C GLU A 81 -1.79 -13.97 11.60
N ALA A 82 -1.13 -13.33 12.57
CA ALA A 82 0.27 -12.86 12.54
C ALA A 82 0.58 -11.69 11.58
N ASP A 83 -0.41 -11.16 10.85
CA ASP A 83 -0.22 -10.07 9.89
C ASP A 83 -1.36 -9.03 9.82
N MET A 84 -2.49 -9.26 10.50
CA MET A 84 -3.62 -8.34 10.51
C MET A 84 -3.70 -7.55 11.81
N VAL A 85 -3.76 -6.23 11.69
CA VAL A 85 -4.08 -5.31 12.78
C VAL A 85 -5.60 -5.06 12.80
N LEU A 86 -6.30 -5.59 13.80
CA LEU A 86 -7.76 -5.45 13.91
C LEU A 86 -8.17 -4.20 14.69
N THR A 87 -9.32 -3.63 14.34
CA THR A 87 -10.04 -2.67 15.21
C THR A 87 -10.78 -3.39 16.33
N GLU A 88 -11.20 -2.65 17.37
CA GLU A 88 -12.05 -3.20 18.44
C GLU A 88 -13.34 -3.82 17.90
N ASP A 89 -14.01 -3.13 16.97
CA ASP A 89 -15.26 -3.63 16.38
C ASP A 89 -15.04 -4.91 15.57
N GLN A 90 -13.92 -5.01 14.84
CA GLN A 90 -13.57 -6.19 14.06
C GLN A 90 -13.31 -7.40 14.96
N VAL A 91 -12.50 -7.26 16.02
CA VAL A 91 -12.24 -8.37 16.95
C VAL A 91 -13.49 -8.74 17.75
N TYR A 92 -14.31 -7.76 18.14
CA TYR A 92 -15.59 -8.00 18.79
C TYR A 92 -16.52 -8.83 17.89
N ALA A 93 -16.62 -8.48 16.60
CA ALA A 93 -17.40 -9.25 15.62
C ALA A 93 -16.89 -10.68 15.47
N LEU A 94 -15.57 -10.93 15.52
CA LEU A 94 -15.00 -12.28 15.48
C LEU A 94 -15.33 -13.11 16.74
N VAL A 95 -15.22 -12.49 17.92
CA VAL A 95 -15.49 -13.13 19.22
C VAL A 95 -16.98 -13.48 19.35
N THR A 96 -17.87 -12.56 18.99
CA THR A 96 -19.32 -12.69 19.15
C THR A 96 -19.99 -13.42 17.97
N GLY A 97 -19.56 -13.17 16.74
CA GLY A 97 -20.10 -13.77 15.51
C GLY A 97 -19.85 -15.28 15.37
N SER A 98 -18.91 -15.83 16.13
CA SER A 98 -18.66 -17.29 16.23
C SER A 98 -19.78 -18.08 16.96
N GLN A 99 -20.95 -17.48 17.23
CA GLN A 99 -22.05 -18.10 18.00
C GLN A 99 -23.23 -18.61 17.15
N GLY A 100 -23.26 -18.43 15.83
CA GLY A 100 -24.36 -19.02 15.06
C GLY A 100 -24.35 -18.78 13.56
N LYS A 101 -24.62 -19.87 12.83
CA LYS A 101 -24.85 -20.03 11.38
C LYS A 101 -23.60 -20.40 10.56
N LYS A 102 -23.79 -21.47 9.76
CA LYS A 102 -22.79 -22.05 8.85
C LYS A 102 -22.23 -20.97 7.92
N ALA A 103 -20.92 -20.73 8.00
CA ALA A 103 -20.23 -19.75 7.17
C ALA A 103 -20.39 -20.09 5.67
N LYS A 104 -20.75 -19.09 4.85
CA LYS A 104 -20.61 -19.21 3.39
C LYS A 104 -19.12 -19.34 3.06
N LYS A 105 -18.79 -20.09 2.00
CA LYS A 105 -17.44 -20.51 1.57
C LYS A 105 -16.46 -19.37 1.17
N ARG A 106 -16.59 -18.15 1.69
CA ARG A 106 -15.76 -17.00 1.29
C ARG A 106 -15.06 -16.39 2.50
N SER A 107 -13.76 -16.16 2.37
CA SER A 107 -12.91 -15.49 3.37
C SER A 107 -12.96 -13.97 3.20
N LEU A 108 -14.14 -13.36 3.37
CA LEU A 108 -14.34 -11.91 3.21
C LEU A 108 -15.18 -11.36 4.36
N GLN A 109 -14.79 -10.19 4.89
CA GLN A 109 -15.60 -9.41 5.83
C GLN A 109 -16.98 -9.12 5.24
N THR A 110 -18.02 -9.10 6.07
CA THR A 110 -19.41 -8.94 5.59
C THR A 110 -20.03 -7.57 5.87
N ASP A 111 -19.35 -6.73 6.63
CA ASP A 111 -19.81 -5.38 6.97
C ASP A 111 -19.68 -4.43 5.75
N PRO A 112 -20.78 -3.91 5.18
CA PRO A 112 -20.74 -2.97 4.07
C PRO A 112 -19.95 -1.70 4.37
N ASN A 113 -19.93 -1.25 5.63
CA ASN A 113 -19.24 -0.02 6.04
C ASN A 113 -17.73 -0.19 6.13
N ALA A 114 -17.23 -1.42 6.10
CA ALA A 114 -15.80 -1.72 6.11
C ALA A 114 -15.16 -1.68 4.72
N PHE A 115 -15.95 -1.45 3.65
CA PHE A 115 -15.44 -1.37 2.28
C PHE A 115 -15.20 0.07 1.83
N TRP A 116 -14.14 0.25 1.05
CA TRP A 116 -13.96 1.46 0.24
C TRP A 116 -15.04 1.56 -0.82
N THR A 117 -15.57 2.76 -1.05
CA THR A 117 -16.54 3.04 -2.11
C THR A 117 -15.87 2.87 -3.48
N PRO A 118 -16.29 1.91 -4.34
CA PRO A 118 -15.56 1.59 -5.58
C PRO A 118 -15.48 2.75 -6.58
N SER A 119 -16.41 3.70 -6.53
CA SER A 119 -16.43 4.89 -7.39
C SER A 119 -15.54 6.04 -6.89
N ILE A 120 -14.96 5.93 -5.70
CA ILE A 120 -14.11 6.95 -5.09
C ILE A 120 -12.69 6.39 -5.01
N PRO A 121 -11.70 7.03 -5.65
CA PRO A 121 -10.31 6.59 -5.54
C PRO A 121 -9.82 6.59 -4.10
N ILE A 122 -9.11 5.52 -3.72
CA ILE A 122 -8.47 5.40 -2.41
C ILE A 122 -7.27 6.35 -2.37
N ASN A 123 -7.36 7.38 -1.54
CA ASN A 123 -6.25 8.31 -1.35
C ASN A 123 -5.15 7.66 -0.51
N TYR A 124 -3.90 7.80 -0.95
CA TYR A 124 -2.74 7.29 -0.20
C TYR A 124 -1.54 8.24 -0.31
N THR A 125 -0.60 8.09 0.62
CA THR A 125 0.72 8.73 0.62
C THR A 125 1.77 7.70 1.03
N PHE A 126 3.05 7.99 0.77
CA PHE A 126 4.17 7.17 1.25
C PHE A 126 4.78 7.84 2.49
N ASP A 127 5.04 7.04 3.52
CA ASP A 127 5.84 7.51 4.65
C ASP A 127 7.31 7.69 4.20
N LYS A 128 7.93 8.77 4.66
CA LYS A 128 9.32 9.13 4.32
C LYS A 128 10.36 8.08 4.72
N SER A 129 10.02 7.15 5.63
CA SER A 129 10.90 6.06 6.05
C SER A 129 11.03 4.94 5.03
N LEU A 130 10.15 4.89 4.02
CA LEU A 130 10.20 3.87 2.97
C LEU A 130 11.35 4.14 2.01
N SER A 131 12.11 3.08 1.68
CA SER A 131 13.13 3.15 0.64
C SER A 131 12.48 3.28 -0.74
N ASN A 132 13.22 3.83 -1.71
CA ASN A 132 12.72 3.97 -3.07
C ASN A 132 12.35 2.63 -3.72
N ASP A 133 13.08 1.55 -3.39
CA ASP A 133 12.77 0.20 -3.88
C ASP A 133 11.45 -0.33 -3.29
N ALA A 134 11.18 -0.04 -2.01
CA ALA A 134 9.92 -0.37 -1.38
C ALA A 134 8.77 0.40 -2.04
N VAL A 135 8.92 1.72 -2.24
CA VAL A 135 7.93 2.55 -2.94
C VAL A 135 7.64 2.02 -4.34
N ARG A 136 8.67 1.66 -5.12
CA ARG A 136 8.52 1.07 -6.46
C ARG A 136 7.73 -0.24 -6.42
N THR A 137 8.01 -1.09 -5.44
CA THR A 137 7.35 -2.38 -5.27
C THR A 137 5.86 -2.18 -4.91
N ILE A 138 5.56 -1.26 -3.99
CA ILE A 138 4.19 -0.93 -3.61
C ILE A 138 3.41 -0.36 -4.80
N ARG A 139 4.00 0.55 -5.59
CA ARG A 139 3.36 1.08 -6.81
C ARG A 139 3.05 -0.02 -7.83
N THR A 140 3.95 -0.99 -7.98
CA THR A 140 3.73 -2.14 -8.85
C THR A 140 2.55 -2.99 -8.37
N ALA A 141 2.44 -3.21 -7.05
CA ALA A 141 1.29 -3.90 -6.45
C ALA A 141 -0.02 -3.12 -6.63
N ILE A 142 -0.02 -1.79 -6.41
CA ILE A 142 -1.17 -0.91 -6.67
C ILE A 142 -1.62 -1.05 -8.13
N LYS A 143 -0.68 -0.98 -9.08
CA LYS A 143 -0.98 -1.16 -10.50
C LYS A 143 -1.61 -2.52 -10.79
N PHE A 144 -1.09 -3.60 -10.22
CA PHE A 144 -1.68 -4.93 -10.36
C PHE A 144 -3.15 -4.95 -9.91
N TRP A 145 -3.47 -4.35 -8.75
CA TRP A 145 -4.85 -4.29 -8.27
C TRP A 145 -5.74 -3.43 -9.18
N GLN A 146 -5.27 -2.29 -9.66
CA GLN A 146 -6.03 -1.45 -10.60
C GLN A 146 -6.28 -2.13 -11.95
N ASP A 147 -5.31 -2.88 -12.46
CA ASP A 147 -5.41 -3.56 -13.76
C ASP A 147 -6.35 -4.80 -13.68
N ASN A 148 -6.56 -5.38 -12.50
CA ASN A 148 -7.31 -6.63 -12.30
C ASN A 148 -8.61 -6.47 -11.49
N THR A 149 -8.94 -5.26 -11.02
CA THR A 149 -10.15 -4.99 -10.23
C THR A 149 -10.75 -3.63 -10.60
N CYS A 150 -11.88 -3.26 -9.99
CA CYS A 150 -12.46 -1.91 -10.11
C CYS A 150 -11.90 -0.91 -9.09
N LEU A 151 -10.90 -1.29 -8.29
CA LEU A 151 -10.26 -0.37 -7.35
C LEU A 151 -9.43 0.67 -8.11
N SER A 152 -9.46 1.91 -7.63
CA SER A 152 -8.58 2.98 -8.11
C SER A 152 -7.90 3.66 -6.92
N PHE A 153 -6.67 4.12 -7.13
CA PHE A 153 -5.87 4.75 -6.09
C PHE A 153 -5.42 6.13 -6.57
N LYS A 154 -5.37 7.10 -5.65
CA LYS A 154 -4.98 8.48 -5.94
C LYS A 154 -3.92 8.93 -4.96
N PHE A 155 -2.78 9.35 -5.48
CA PHE A 155 -1.67 9.82 -4.66
C PHE A 155 -1.93 11.26 -4.17
N GLY A 156 -1.85 11.47 -2.85
CA GLY A 156 -1.63 12.72 -2.10
C GLY A 156 -2.08 14.09 -2.62
N ILE A 157 -3.13 14.21 -3.45
CA ILE A 157 -3.49 15.50 -4.10
C ILE A 157 -3.72 16.62 -3.10
N VAL A 158 -4.42 16.37 -1.99
CA VAL A 158 -4.67 17.44 -1.00
C VAL A 158 -3.35 17.99 -0.44
N THR A 159 -2.38 17.11 -0.17
CA THR A 159 -1.05 17.51 0.28
C THR A 159 -0.29 18.28 -0.81
N HIS A 160 -0.40 17.88 -2.07
CA HIS A 160 0.16 18.59 -3.22
C HIS A 160 -0.37 20.03 -3.32
N GLU A 161 -1.69 20.20 -3.26
CA GLU A 161 -2.33 21.51 -3.37
C GLU A 161 -2.02 22.40 -2.16
N ILE A 162 -1.96 21.83 -0.96
CA ILE A 162 -1.47 22.56 0.23
C ILE A 162 -0.01 22.97 0.05
N GLY A 163 0.83 22.12 -0.53
CA GLY A 163 2.21 22.44 -0.89
C GLY A 163 2.29 23.69 -1.78
N HIS A 164 1.47 23.76 -2.83
CA HIS A 164 1.37 24.97 -3.66
C HIS A 164 0.90 26.19 -2.87
N ALA A 165 -0.10 26.05 -2.00
CA ALA A 165 -0.58 27.15 -1.15
C ALA A 165 0.49 27.67 -0.17
N LEU A 166 1.41 26.79 0.25
CA LEU A 166 2.58 27.13 1.09
C LEU A 166 3.76 27.70 0.28
N GLY A 167 3.67 27.74 -1.06
CA GLY A 167 4.69 28.31 -1.93
C GLY A 167 5.66 27.30 -2.56
N PHE A 168 5.40 25.99 -2.43
CA PHE A 168 6.21 24.98 -3.12
C PHE A 168 5.87 24.94 -4.62
N TYR A 169 6.91 24.99 -5.45
CA TYR A 169 6.83 24.66 -6.87
C TYR A 169 7.04 23.16 -7.08
N HIS A 170 6.78 22.69 -8.30
CA HIS A 170 7.04 21.31 -8.65
C HIS A 170 8.53 20.95 -8.63
N THR A 171 8.87 19.74 -8.21
CA THR A 171 10.26 19.26 -8.09
C THR A 171 10.94 19.20 -9.46
N GLN A 172 10.23 18.79 -10.52
CA GLN A 172 10.75 18.85 -11.90
C GLN A 172 10.85 20.27 -12.47
N SER A 173 10.53 21.30 -11.70
CA SER A 173 10.80 22.68 -12.09
C SER A 173 12.06 23.21 -11.43
N ARG A 174 12.75 22.46 -10.55
CA ARG A 174 14.03 22.91 -9.97
C ARG A 174 15.04 23.30 -11.04
N TYR A 175 15.87 24.29 -10.73
CA TYR A 175 16.87 24.79 -11.68
C TYR A 175 17.93 23.74 -12.05
N ASP A 176 18.18 22.78 -11.14
CA ASP A 176 19.15 21.68 -11.25
C ASP A 176 18.52 20.35 -11.73
N ARG A 177 17.22 20.32 -12.09
CA ARG A 177 16.53 19.07 -12.42
C ARG A 177 17.23 18.25 -13.51
N ASP A 178 17.90 18.92 -14.45
CA ASP A 178 18.46 18.26 -15.64
C ASP A 178 19.67 17.39 -15.26
N ASP A 179 20.16 17.45 -14.02
CA ASP A 179 21.12 16.50 -13.46
C ASP A 179 20.46 15.16 -13.04
N TYR A 180 19.13 15.11 -12.97
CA TYR A 180 18.34 14.02 -12.40
C TYR A 180 17.29 13.45 -13.35
N VAL A 181 16.65 14.29 -14.15
CA VAL A 181 15.59 13.91 -15.10
C VAL A 181 15.82 14.51 -16.48
N ASP A 182 15.43 13.77 -17.50
CA ASP A 182 15.31 14.25 -18.87
C ASP A 182 13.84 14.50 -19.19
N VAL A 183 13.53 15.61 -19.85
CA VAL A 183 12.18 15.95 -20.31
C VAL A 183 12.09 15.73 -21.82
N GLU A 184 11.26 14.76 -22.24
CA GLU A 184 11.06 14.44 -23.65
C GLU A 184 9.97 15.35 -24.24
N PHE A 185 10.38 16.55 -24.66
CA PHE A 185 9.48 17.54 -25.23
C PHE A 185 8.75 17.06 -26.49
N SER A 186 9.30 16.11 -27.26
CA SER A 186 8.59 15.54 -28.41
C SER A 186 7.36 14.71 -28.01
N ASN A 187 7.30 14.27 -26.75
CA ASN A 187 6.17 13.53 -26.19
C ASN A 187 5.16 14.43 -25.47
N ILE A 188 5.39 15.74 -25.42
CA ILE A 188 4.52 16.72 -24.75
C ILE A 188 3.83 17.57 -25.82
N SER A 189 2.53 17.84 -25.63
CA SER A 189 1.79 18.70 -26.55
C SER A 189 2.42 20.10 -26.58
N PRO A 190 2.64 20.72 -27.76
CA PRO A 190 3.34 22.02 -27.86
C PRO A 190 2.75 23.12 -26.97
N ASP A 191 1.42 23.14 -26.82
CA ASP A 191 0.67 24.06 -25.96
C ASP A 191 0.86 23.80 -24.46
N MET A 192 1.37 22.63 -24.07
CA MET A 192 1.57 22.24 -22.67
C MET A 192 3.06 22.23 -22.23
N GLN A 193 4.01 22.46 -23.14
CA GLN A 193 5.44 22.41 -22.84
C GLN A 193 5.88 23.45 -21.78
N TYR A 194 5.14 24.55 -21.64
CA TYR A 194 5.42 25.58 -20.64
C TYR A 194 5.36 25.06 -19.19
N ASN A 195 4.59 23.97 -18.93
CA ASN A 195 4.50 23.34 -17.62
C ASN A 195 5.83 22.69 -17.17
N PHE A 196 6.78 22.52 -18.10
CA PHE A 196 8.12 22.01 -17.86
C PHE A 196 9.18 23.11 -17.87
N ALA A 197 8.80 24.38 -17.74
CA ALA A 197 9.75 25.47 -17.56
C ALA A 197 10.55 25.27 -16.26
N LYS A 198 11.88 25.43 -16.35
CA LYS A 198 12.74 25.47 -15.16
C LYS A 198 12.54 26.78 -14.41
N ARG A 199 12.61 26.69 -13.10
CA ARG A 199 12.91 27.83 -12.23
C ARG A 199 14.38 28.18 -12.38
N THR A 200 14.71 29.38 -11.92
CA THR A 200 16.08 29.87 -11.83
C THR A 200 16.51 29.92 -10.36
N PRO A 201 17.82 29.94 -10.06
CA PRO A 201 18.33 30.12 -8.69
C PRO A 201 17.83 31.40 -7.99
N LEU A 202 17.31 32.39 -8.73
CA LEU A 202 16.71 33.61 -8.18
C LEU A 202 15.24 33.43 -7.74
N THR A 203 14.59 32.39 -8.25
CA THR A 203 13.13 32.20 -8.17
C THR A 203 12.72 30.93 -7.43
N GLU A 204 13.70 30.12 -7.04
CA GLU A 204 13.54 28.85 -6.33
C GLU A 204 14.81 28.58 -5.52
N ASN A 205 14.63 28.05 -4.31
CA ASN A 205 15.70 27.61 -3.43
C ASN A 205 15.28 26.30 -2.78
N HIS A 206 16.00 25.22 -3.09
CA HIS A 206 15.74 23.90 -2.54
C HIS A 206 16.47 23.66 -1.21
N PHE A 207 17.03 24.69 -0.58
CA PHE A 207 17.61 24.69 0.76
C PHE A 207 18.65 23.57 1.00
N GLY A 208 19.46 23.26 -0.02
CA GLY A 208 20.45 22.19 0.03
C GLY A 208 19.87 20.77 0.05
N GLN A 209 18.55 20.61 -0.12
CA GLN A 209 17.91 19.30 -0.23
C GLN A 209 18.25 18.65 -1.56
N LYS A 210 18.62 17.36 -1.49
CA LYS A 210 18.85 16.53 -2.67
C LYS A 210 17.57 16.41 -3.50
N TYR A 211 17.72 16.14 -4.79
CA TYR A 211 16.58 15.89 -5.66
C TYR A 211 15.82 14.63 -5.21
N ASP A 212 14.53 14.79 -4.93
CA ASP A 212 13.65 13.72 -4.47
C ASP A 212 12.69 13.30 -5.59
N TYR A 213 12.99 12.18 -6.24
CA TYR A 213 12.12 11.61 -7.28
C TYR A 213 10.73 11.23 -6.75
N GLY A 214 10.59 10.92 -5.45
CA GLY A 214 9.32 10.53 -4.83
C GLY A 214 8.56 11.70 -4.21
N SER A 215 9.01 12.93 -4.44
CA SER A 215 8.39 14.12 -3.85
C SER A 215 6.91 14.23 -4.23
N ILE A 216 6.06 14.63 -3.28
CA ILE A 216 4.64 14.94 -3.55
C ILE A 216 4.49 16.01 -4.65
N MET A 217 5.51 16.86 -4.85
CA MET A 217 5.54 17.91 -5.86
C MET A 217 6.17 17.47 -7.19
N GLN A 218 6.59 16.22 -7.34
CA GLN A 218 7.16 15.68 -8.57
C GLN A 218 6.06 15.21 -9.52
N TYR A 219 6.13 15.58 -10.80
CA TYR A 219 5.27 14.99 -11.83
C TYR A 219 5.59 13.52 -12.07
N ASN A 220 4.55 12.72 -12.33
CA ASN A 220 4.73 11.35 -12.81
C ASN A 220 5.36 11.33 -14.21
N ALA A 221 5.88 10.17 -14.60
CA ALA A 221 6.62 9.99 -15.84
C ALA A 221 5.80 10.20 -17.14
N TYR A 222 4.46 10.29 -17.05
CA TYR A 222 3.55 10.45 -18.18
C TYR A 222 2.80 11.79 -18.19
N ALA A 223 3.19 12.73 -17.32
CA ALA A 223 2.52 14.01 -17.18
C ALA A 223 2.49 14.74 -18.54
N PHE A 224 1.29 15.16 -18.99
CA PHE A 224 1.07 15.87 -20.25
C PHE A 224 1.51 15.12 -21.54
N ALA A 225 1.61 13.79 -21.48
CA ALA A 225 1.96 12.97 -22.64
C ALA A 225 0.91 13.07 -23.76
N VAL A 226 1.36 13.21 -25.01
CA VAL A 226 0.50 13.22 -26.21
C VAL A 226 -0.11 11.86 -26.55
N GLY A 227 0.27 10.81 -25.82
CA GLY A 227 -0.26 9.47 -26.03
C GLY A 227 -0.01 8.54 -24.85
N PRO A 228 -0.78 7.45 -24.75
CA PRO A 228 -0.58 6.45 -23.72
C PRO A 228 0.81 5.84 -23.84
N ASN A 229 1.43 5.52 -22.71
CA ASN A 229 2.77 4.91 -22.61
C ASN A 229 3.94 5.72 -23.20
N LYS A 230 3.76 7.03 -23.40
CA LYS A 230 4.86 7.93 -23.78
C LYS A 230 5.40 8.64 -22.56
N TYR A 231 6.64 8.32 -22.18
CA TYR A 231 7.30 9.04 -21.11
C TYR A 231 7.58 10.49 -21.51
N THR A 232 7.23 11.42 -20.63
CA THR A 232 7.54 12.85 -20.75
C THR A 232 8.63 13.27 -19.78
N VAL A 233 8.70 12.63 -18.60
CA VAL A 233 9.78 12.80 -17.62
C VAL A 233 10.46 11.46 -17.41
N ILE A 234 11.76 11.40 -17.68
CA ILE A 234 12.56 10.18 -17.58
C ILE A 234 13.64 10.42 -16.53
N ALA A 235 13.58 9.70 -15.42
CA ALA A 235 14.66 9.71 -14.43
C ALA A 235 15.94 9.12 -15.04
N LYS A 236 17.06 9.84 -14.93
CA LYS A 236 18.38 9.36 -15.37
C LYS A 236 18.77 8.08 -14.66
N GLN A 237 18.36 7.95 -13.40
CA GLN A 237 18.37 6.68 -12.69
C GLN A 237 17.07 5.93 -13.01
N ILE A 238 17.16 5.01 -13.98
CA ILE A 238 15.99 4.32 -14.57
C ILE A 238 15.08 3.64 -13.53
N LEU A 239 15.64 3.21 -12.40
CA LEU A 239 14.90 2.57 -11.31
C LEU A 239 13.84 3.50 -10.70
N TYR A 240 14.02 4.82 -10.83
CA TYR A 240 13.13 5.84 -10.26
C TYR A 240 12.08 6.37 -11.23
N VAL A 241 12.08 5.97 -12.51
CA VAL A 241 11.07 6.45 -13.48
C VAL A 241 9.65 6.19 -12.97
N ASN A 242 9.41 5.01 -12.40
CA ASN A 242 8.10 4.63 -11.89
C ASN A 242 7.85 5.08 -10.43
N SER A 243 8.86 5.63 -9.75
CA SER A 243 8.71 6.20 -8.40
C SER A 243 8.40 7.70 -8.42
N MET A 244 8.35 8.34 -9.59
CA MET A 244 7.93 9.73 -9.76
C MET A 244 6.41 9.88 -9.82
N GLY A 245 5.90 10.99 -9.28
CA GLY A 245 4.46 11.24 -9.09
C GLY A 245 3.87 10.43 -7.94
#